data_AF-A0A6J4G094-F1
#
_entry.id   AF-A0A6J4G094-F1
#
_cell.length_a   1.000
_cell.length_b   1.000
_cell.length_c   1.000
_cell.angle_alpha   90.00
_cell.angle_beta   90.00
_cell.angle_gamma   90.00
#
_symmetry.space_group_name_H-M   'P 1'
#
loop_
_entity.id
_entity.type
_entity.pdbx_description
1 polymer ?
#
loop_
_entity_poly.entity_id
_entity_poly.type
_entity_poly.pdbx_seq_one_letter_code
_entity_poly.pdbx_strand_id
1 'polypeptide(L)' 'MFSFSGLLTRERRSVHSGQPRPADHLVHKDGMPFAILNATPALAARTVAGFRLAVPEAHWSYQLL' A
#
# COMPACT_ATOMS: atom_id res chain seq x y z
N MET A 1 49.87 6.40 18.98
CA MET A 1 49.75 6.15 17.52
C MET A 1 48.59 5.17 17.35
N PHE A 2 47.38 5.66 17.07
CA PHE A 2 46.18 4.82 17.05
C PHE A 2 45.99 4.22 15.64
N SER A 3 46.15 2.90 15.52
CA SER A 3 45.77 2.18 14.31
C SER A 3 44.27 1.87 14.36
N PHE A 4 43.49 2.59 13.57
CA PHE A 4 42.09 2.26 13.31
C PHE A 4 42.01 1.33 12.09
N SER A 5 42.17 0.03 12.31
CA SER A 5 41.72 -1.00 11.36
C SER A 5 40.24 -1.32 11.66
N GLY A 6 39.40 -0.30 11.61
CA GLY A 6 37.95 -0.47 11.60
C GLY A 6 37.53 -0.72 10.17
N LEU A 7 37.59 -1.98 9.73
CA LEU A 7 36.91 -2.42 8.52
C LEU A 7 35.42 -2.10 8.75
N LEU A 8 34.99 -0.94 8.25
CA LEU A 8 33.59 -0.57 8.18
C LEU A 8 32.97 -1.55 7.19
N THR A 9 32.63 -2.74 7.69
CA THR A 9 31.61 -3.58 7.09
C THR A 9 30.37 -2.74 7.16
N ARG A 10 30.20 -1.90 6.13
CA ARG A 10 28.95 -1.26 5.77
C ARG A 10 28.02 -2.44 5.61
N GLU A 11 27.32 -2.81 6.68
CA GLU A 11 26.10 -3.56 6.59
C GLU A 11 25.33 -2.82 5.51
N ARG A 12 25.26 -3.41 4.32
CA ARG A 12 24.11 -3.20 3.45
C ARG A 12 22.94 -3.72 4.29
N ARG A 13 22.43 -2.87 5.20
CA ARG A 13 20.99 -2.76 5.36
C ARG A 13 20.51 -2.46 3.95
N SER A 14 20.22 -3.53 3.22
CA SER A 14 19.20 -3.49 2.20
C SER A 14 18.04 -2.85 2.94
N VAL A 15 17.86 -1.55 2.71
CA VAL A 15 16.60 -0.89 2.99
C VAL A 15 15.67 -1.65 2.06
N HIS A 16 15.13 -2.76 2.57
CA HIS A 16 13.85 -3.23 2.13
C HIS A 16 12.95 -2.07 2.49
N SER A 17 12.86 -1.09 1.58
CA SER A 17 11.92 0.00 1.68
C SER A 17 10.60 -0.74 1.66
N GLY A 18 10.08 -1.05 2.85
CA GLY A 18 8.86 -1.80 3.07
C GLY A 18 7.65 -0.99 2.64
N GLN A 19 7.79 -0.18 1.58
CA GLN A 19 6.68 0.33 0.85
C GLN A 19 6.00 -0.87 0.21
N PRO A 20 4.73 -1.14 0.56
CA PRO A 20 3.98 -2.19 -0.10
C PRO A 20 3.98 -1.92 -1.59
N ARG A 21 4.31 -2.96 -2.37
CA ARG A 21 4.26 -2.86 -3.83
C ARG A 21 2.84 -2.48 -4.24
N PRO A 22 2.68 -1.67 -5.29
CA PRO A 22 1.38 -1.44 -5.88
C PRO A 22 0.77 -2.80 -6.28
N ALA A 23 -0.50 -2.98 -5.94
CA ALA A 23 -1.28 -4.16 -6.26
C ALA A 23 -2.66 -3.73 -6.77
N ASP A 24 -3.40 -4.67 -7.32
CA ASP A 24 -4.78 -4.45 -7.70
C ASP A 24 -5.67 -4.70 -6.48
N HIS A 25 -6.72 -3.89 -6.32
CA HIS A 25 -7.65 -3.99 -5.20
C HIS A 25 -9.07 -4.15 -5.73
N LEU A 26 -9.80 -5.13 -5.22
CA LEU A 26 -11.19 -5.36 -5.57
C LEU A 26 -12.10 -4.67 -4.57
N VAL A 27 -13.05 -3.90 -5.08
CA VAL A 27 -14.03 -3.21 -4.27
C VAL A 27 -15.41 -3.51 -4.84
N HIS A 28 -16.42 -3.62 -3.99
CA HIS A 28 -17.80 -3.78 -4.45
C HIS A 28 -18.63 -2.57 -4.02
N LYS A 29 -19.48 -2.09 -4.93
CA LYS A 29 -20.53 -1.11 -4.68
C LYS A 29 -21.86 -1.79 -4.93
N ASP A 30 -22.67 -1.98 -3.90
CA ASP A 30 -23.99 -2.63 -4.02
C ASP A 30 -23.91 -4.02 -4.69
N GLY A 31 -22.81 -4.74 -4.40
CA GLY A 31 -22.51 -6.05 -5.00
C GLY A 31 -21.87 -5.99 -6.39
N MET A 32 -21.79 -4.83 -7.03
CA MET A 32 -21.10 -4.66 -8.31
C MET A 32 -19.59 -4.47 -8.11
N PRO A 33 -18.74 -5.34 -8.68
CA PRO A 33 -17.29 -5.26 -8.51
C PRO A 33 -16.68 -4.16 -9.38
N PHE A 34 -15.66 -3.49 -8.85
CA PHE A 34 -14.76 -2.59 -9.59
C PHE A 34 -13.35 -2.68 -9.01
N ALA A 35 -12.34 -2.42 -9.85
CA ALA A 35 -10.93 -2.58 -9.48
C ALA A 35 -10.25 -1.21 -9.32
N ILE A 36 -9.40 -1.10 -8.30
CA ILE A 36 -8.40 -0.04 -8.17
C ILE A 36 -7.06 -0.64 -8.57
N LEU A 37 -6.58 -0.30 -9.76
CA LEU A 37 -5.39 -0.92 -10.35
C LEU A 37 -4.11 -0.23 -9.88
N ASN A 38 -3.02 -1.00 -9.73
CA ASN A 38 -1.68 -0.50 -9.44
C ASN A 38 -1.63 0.53 -8.28
N ALA A 39 -2.41 0.29 -7.23
CA ALA A 39 -2.45 1.18 -6.08
C ALA A 39 -1.69 0.57 -4.90
N THR A 40 -1.01 1.43 -4.13
CA THR A 40 -0.57 1.00 -2.80
C THR A 40 -1.80 0.78 -1.91
N PRO A 41 -1.74 -0.11 -0.90
CA PRO A 41 -2.84 -0.28 0.05
C PRO A 41 -3.33 1.03 0.68
N ALA A 42 -2.41 1.97 0.96
CA ALA A 42 -2.76 3.28 1.49
C ALA A 42 -3.56 4.14 0.48
N LEU A 43 -3.19 4.10 -0.79
CA LEU A 43 -3.92 4.81 -1.84
C LEU A 43 -5.30 4.19 -2.05
N ALA A 44 -5.39 2.87 -2.15
CA ALA A 44 -6.65 2.16 -2.32
C ALA A 44 -7.63 2.45 -1.17
N ALA A 45 -7.17 2.42 0.08
CA ALA A 45 -7.99 2.74 1.25
C ALA A 45 -8.53 4.19 1.21
N ARG A 46 -7.70 5.17 0.83
CA ARG A 46 -8.13 6.57 0.69
C ARG A 46 -9.17 6.75 -0.41
N THR A 47 -9.00 6.07 -1.54
CA THR A 47 -9.96 6.10 -2.64
C THR A 47 -11.31 5.51 -2.22
N VAL A 48 -11.32 4.36 -1.55
CA VAL A 48 -12.56 3.75 -1.01
C VAL A 48 -13.24 4.66 0.01
N ALA A 49 -12.48 5.34 0.88
CA ALA A 49 -13.05 6.31 1.82
C ALA A 49 -13.72 7.48 1.08
N GLY A 50 -13.10 8.00 0.01
CA GLY A 50 -13.70 9.02 -0.85
C GLY A 50 -15.01 8.57 -1.50
N PHE A 51 -15.05 7.32 -1.98
CA PHE A 51 -16.27 6.74 -2.56
C PHE A 51 -17.41 6.61 -1.55
N ARG A 52 -17.10 6.20 -0.31
CA ARG A 52 -18.09 6.14 0.79
C ARG A 52 -18.68 7.52 1.12
N LEU A 53 -17.88 8.58 1.03
CA LEU A 53 -18.36 9.94 1.24
C LEU A 53 -19.20 10.47 0.07
N ALA A 54 -18.84 10.09 -1.16
CA ALA A 54 -19.54 10.53 -2.37
C ALA A 54 -20.90 9.84 -2.56
N VAL A 55 -21.04 8.58 -2.09
CA VAL A 55 -22.28 7.79 -2.22
C VAL A 55 -22.54 7.05 -0.89
N PRO A 56 -23.00 7.76 0.15
CA PRO A 56 -23.20 7.19 1.48
C PRO A 56 -24.31 6.14 1.56
N GLU A 57 -25.26 6.16 0.62
CA GLU A 57 -26.35 5.18 0.50
C GLU A 57 -25.92 3.83 -0.07
N ALA A 58 -24.75 3.77 -0.72
CA ALA A 58 -24.24 2.55 -1.31
C ALA A 58 -23.51 1.67 -0.27
N HIS A 59 -23.63 0.36 -0.43
CA HIS A 59 -22.91 -0.61 0.40
C HIS A 59 -21.53 -0.92 -0.21
N TRP A 60 -20.47 -0.59 0.52
CA TRP A 60 -19.09 -0.71 0.05
C TRP A 60 -18.30 -1.82 0.76
N SER A 61 -17.86 -2.85 0.03
CA SER A 61 -16.93 -3.87 0.54
C SER A 61 -15.57 -3.78 -0.16
N TYR A 62 -14.49 -4.11 0.56
CA TYR A 62 -13.10 -3.97 0.08
C TYR A 62 -12.33 -5.28 0.33
N GLN A 63 -11.63 -5.76 -0.69
CA GLN A 63 -10.77 -6.93 -0.65
C GLN A 63 -9.45 -6.66 -1.39
N LEU A 64 -8.34 -7.05 -0.77
CA LEU A 64 -7.03 -7.08 -1.43
C LEU A 64 -6.99 -8.32 -2.36
N LEU A 65 -6.57 -8.15 -3.61
CA LEU A 65 -6.35 -9.26 -4.54
C LEU A 65 -4.94 -9.84 -4.43
#